data_AF-D2H919-F1
#
_entry.id   AF-D2H919-F1
#
_cell.length_a   1.000
_cell.length_b   1.000
_cell.length_c   1.000
_cell.angle_alpha   90.00
_cell.angle_beta   90.00
_cell.angle_gamma   90.00
#
_symmetry.space_group_name_H-M   'P 1'
#
loop_
_entity.id
_entity.type
_entity.pdbx_description
1 polymer ?
#
loop_
_entity_poly.entity_id
_entity_poly.type
_entity_poly.pdbx_seq_one_letter_code
_entity_poly.pdbx_strand_id
1 'polypeptide(L)' 'GRSEFKRCWKGQGACRTYCTRQETYMHMCPDASLCCLAYGTRP' A
#
# COMPACT_ATOMS: atom_id res chain seq x y z
N GLY A 1 -9.41 2.03 15.00
CA GLY A 1 -7.95 1.92 14.80
C GLY A 1 -7.53 0.56 14.26
N ARG A 2 -7.72 0.27 12.96
CA ARG A 2 -7.20 -0.96 12.33
C ARG A 2 -6.37 -0.74 11.05
N SER A 3 -6.16 0.49 10.62
CA SER A 3 -5.53 0.81 9.32
C SER A 3 -4.22 1.58 9.40
N GLU A 4 -3.72 1.88 10.61
CA GLU A 4 -2.51 2.70 10.78
C GLU A 4 -1.22 1.86 10.77
N PHE A 5 -1.28 0.58 11.14
CA PHE A 5 -0.12 -0.33 11.15
C PHE A 5 0.17 -1.02 9.81
N LYS A 6 -0.73 -0.91 8.82
CA LYS A 6 -0.54 -1.46 7.47
C LYS A 6 -0.24 -0.37 6.46
N ARG A 7 0.58 0.63 6.81
CA ARG A 7 1.03 1.65 5.85
C ARG A 7 2.47 1.36 5.41
N CYS A 8 2.72 1.44 4.12
CA CYS A 8 4.03 1.33 3.50
C CYS A 8 4.39 2.67 2.83
N TRP A 9 5.54 2.75 2.18
CA TRP A 9 5.97 3.97 1.46
C TRP A 9 5.86 5.25 2.31
N LYS A 10 6.46 5.24 3.51
CA LYS A 10 6.43 6.36 4.49
C LYS A 10 5.03 6.81 4.93
N GLY A 11 4.02 5.94 4.83
CA GLY A 11 2.65 6.28 5.19
C GLY A 11 1.74 6.60 4.00
N GLN A 12 2.29 6.72 2.79
CA GLN A 12 1.52 7.03 1.57
C GLN A 12 0.90 5.79 0.93
N GLY A 13 1.49 4.62 1.15
CA GLY A 13 0.98 3.35 0.66
C GLY A 13 0.29 2.55 1.76
N ALA A 14 -0.50 1.55 1.37
CA ALA A 14 -1.14 0.60 2.26
C ALA A 14 -0.69 -0.83 1.93
N CYS A 15 -0.26 -1.59 2.95
CA CYS A 15 -0.05 -3.03 2.87
C CYS A 15 -1.40 -3.74 2.82
N ARG A 16 -1.70 -4.40 1.69
CA ARG A 16 -2.93 -5.16 1.44
C ARG A 16 -2.61 -6.49 0.79
N THR A 17 -3.48 -7.48 0.89
CA THR A 17 -3.30 -8.78 0.20
C THR A 17 -3.36 -8.65 -1.33
N TYR A 18 -4.07 -7.63 -1.84
CA TYR A 18 -4.14 -7.29 -3.25
C TYR A 18 -4.25 -5.78 -3.43
N CYS A 19 -3.69 -5.26 -4.52
CA CYS A 19 -3.87 -3.86 -4.88
C CYS A 19 -5.14 -3.67 -5.68
N THR A 20 -5.84 -2.57 -5.42
CA THR A 20 -7.00 -2.19 -6.23
C THR A 20 -6.54 -1.65 -7.59
N ARG A 21 -7.46 -1.57 -8.56
CA ARG A 21 -7.16 -1.05 -9.90
C ARG A 21 -6.69 0.41 -9.91
N GLN A 22 -6.96 1.14 -8.82
CA GLN A 22 -6.54 2.53 -8.60
C GLN A 22 -5.24 2.64 -7.78
N GLU A 23 -4.59 1.51 -7.51
CA GLU A 23 -3.30 1.45 -6.83
C GLU A 23 -2.26 0.78 -7.72
N THR A 24 -0.99 1.10 -7.49
CA THR A 24 0.15 0.43 -8.08
C THR A 24 0.85 -0.40 -7.01
N TYR A 25 1.28 -1.60 -7.40
CA TYR A 25 2.14 -2.42 -6.56
C TYR A 25 3.54 -1.81 -6.55
N MET A 26 4.08 -1.60 -5.34
CA MET A 26 5.45 -1.10 -5.16
C MET A 26 6.40 -2.22 -4.73
N HIS A 27 6.11 -2.87 -3.60
CA HIS A 27 6.96 -3.92 -3.02
C HIS A 27 6.14 -4.84 -2.10
N MET A 28 6.69 -5.97 -1.70
CA MET A 28 6.09 -6.79 -0.63
C MET A 28 6.36 -6.17 0.74
N CYS A 29 5.31 -6.06 1.54
CA CYS A 29 5.38 -5.75 2.96
C CYS A 29 5.90 -6.97 3.75
N PRO A 30 6.47 -6.75 4.95
CA PRO A 30 6.99 -7.82 5.81
C PRO A 30 5.91 -8.82 6.27
N ASP A 31 4.64 -8.44 6.23
CA ASP A 31 3.47 -9.27 6.54
C ASP A 31 3.03 -10.15 5.34
N ALA A 32 3.90 -10.38 4.36
CA ALA A 32 3.61 -11.02 3.07
C ALA A 32 2.45 -10.39 2.26
N SER A 33 2.05 -9.17 2.63
CA SER A 33 1.07 -8.37 1.92
C SER A 33 1.75 -7.54 0.82
N LEU A 34 1.01 -7.13 -0.20
CA LEU A 34 1.46 -6.20 -1.24
C LEU A 34 1.37 -4.76 -0.73
N CYS A 35 2.45 -3.98 -0.87
CA CYS A 35 2.41 -2.53 -0.70
C CYS A 35 1.76 -1.89 -1.93
N CYS A 36 0.57 -1.34 -1.71
CA CYS A 36 -0.26 -0.71 -2.72
C CYS A 36 -0.23 0.81 -2.52
N LEU A 37 0.09 1.55 -3.58
CA LEU A 37 0.15 3.02 -3.56
C LEU A 37 -0.89 3.57 -4.53
N ALA A 38 -1.80 4.43 -4.08
CA ALA A 38 -2.84 4.99 -4.94
C ALA A 38 -2.25 5.84 -6.08
N TYR A 39 -2.77 5.72 -7.31
CA TYR A 39 -2.32 6.54 -8.45
C TYR A 39 -2.51 8.04 -8.23
N GLY A 40 -3.32 8.46 -7.26
CA GLY A 40 -3.54 9.87 -6.90
C GLY A 40 -2.34 10.57 -6.25
N THR A 41 -1.23 9.85 -5.98
CA THR A 41 0.04 10.45 -5.53
C THR A 41 1.11 10.44 -6.61
N ARG A 42 0.76 10.17 -7.87
CA ARG A 42 1.64 10.52 -9.00
C ARG A 42 1.52 12.03 -9.24
N PRO A 43 2.61 12.81 -9.09
CA PRO A 43 2.62 14.22 -9.47
C PRO A 43 2.39 14.41 -10.98
#